data_AF-A0A6P3V4P0-F1
#
_entry.id   AF-A0A6P3V4P0-F1
#
_cell.length_a   1.000
_cell.length_b   1.000
_cell.length_c   1.000
_cell.angle_alpha   90.00
_cell.angle_beta   90.00
_cell.angle_gamma   90.00
#
_symmetry.space_group_name_H-M   'P 1'
#
loop_
_entity.id
_entity.type
_entity.pdbx_description
1 polymer ?
#
loop_
_entity_poly.entity_id
_entity_poly.type
_entity_poly.pdbx_seq_one_letter_code
_entity_poly.pdbx_strand_id
1 'polypeptide(L)'
;MRYIACVISTLYTEKSPQYSISYEVEHLEFKFGVLPPSFFFIKCRCCLGLGRTKSPVHPEYASYDARLHTFATWPKSIPQRKEQLADAGFYYIGKGDQTFCYYCGVGLKDWEPENDPWEQHAKWFSKCCYLLMVQGQDYVNKITGQDISPLFKEETVQIEGADSVISNDKSNTDKKANLKEIITLKEENRKLKEARLCKICMDREIAIVFLPCGHLATCAYCASSLTYCLMCRQEIKATVRTFLS
;
A
#
# COMPACT_ATOMS: atom_id res chain seq x y z
N MET A 1 -11.12 -28.01 -13.92
CA MET A 1 -11.17 -27.19 -15.14
C MET A 1 -11.89 -25.88 -14.79
N ARG A 2 -11.28 -24.72 -15.11
CA ARG A 2 -11.87 -23.38 -15.31
C ARG A 2 -12.25 -22.49 -14.09
N TYR A 3 -11.37 -21.51 -13.85
CA TYR A 3 -11.54 -20.10 -13.46
C TYR A 3 -12.87 -19.62 -12.82
N ILE A 4 -12.74 -18.99 -11.65
CA ILE A 4 -13.68 -17.96 -11.14
C ILE A 4 -12.84 -16.76 -10.67
N ALA A 5 -12.50 -15.88 -11.61
CA ALA A 5 -12.16 -14.50 -11.33
C ALA A 5 -12.93 -13.68 -12.36
N CYS A 6 -14.15 -13.28 -12.01
CA CYS A 6 -14.97 -12.45 -12.89
C CYS A 6 -14.52 -10.99 -12.71
N VAL A 7 -13.68 -10.50 -13.62
CA VAL A 7 -13.43 -9.06 -13.75
C VAL A 7 -14.58 -8.50 -14.59
N ILE A 8 -15.64 -8.01 -13.95
CA ILE A 8 -16.71 -7.30 -14.67
C ILE A 8 -16.17 -5.92 -15.05
N SER A 9 -15.93 -5.72 -16.35
CA SER A 9 -15.76 -4.38 -16.93
C SER A 9 -17.06 -3.60 -16.81
N THR A 10 -16.93 -2.37 -16.34
CA THR A 10 -17.96 -1.36 -16.17
C THR A 10 -18.67 -1.05 -17.48
N LEU A 11 -20.00 -1.12 -17.50
CA LEU A 11 -20.82 -0.26 -18.35
C LEU A 11 -21.81 0.48 -17.43
N TYR A 12 -21.38 1.67 -17.01
CA TYR A 12 -22.24 2.65 -16.36
C TYR A 12 -23.20 3.19 -17.42
N THR A 13 -24.50 2.98 -17.24
CA THR A 13 -25.51 3.76 -17.97
C THR A 13 -26.10 4.76 -17.00
N GLU A 14 -25.97 6.04 -17.36
CA GLU A 14 -26.55 7.17 -16.65
C GLU A 14 -28.06 7.00 -16.51
N LYS A 15 -28.56 7.23 -15.29
CA LYS A 15 -29.85 7.89 -15.02
C LYS A 15 -29.97 8.21 -13.54
N SER A 16 -29.91 9.51 -13.24
CA SER A 16 -30.59 10.14 -12.10
C SER A 16 -32.10 9.83 -12.18
N PRO A 17 -32.81 9.72 -11.03
CA PRO A 17 -33.29 10.92 -10.36
C PRO A 17 -33.31 10.87 -8.82
N GLN A 18 -33.12 12.06 -8.26
CA GLN A 18 -33.75 12.63 -7.06
C GLN A 18 -34.39 11.67 -6.04
N TYR A 19 -33.77 11.55 -4.86
CA TYR A 19 -34.53 11.50 -3.62
C TYR A 19 -33.71 12.15 -2.49
N SER A 20 -34.21 13.28 -2.00
CA SER A 20 -33.73 13.98 -0.81
C SER A 20 -34.23 13.26 0.43
N ILE A 21 -33.32 12.83 1.31
CA ILE A 21 -33.67 12.54 2.70
C ILE A 21 -32.67 13.21 3.61
N SER A 22 -33.18 14.17 4.38
CA SER A 22 -32.53 14.80 5.52
C SER A 22 -32.56 13.86 6.72
N TYR A 23 -31.43 13.64 7.38
CA TYR A 23 -31.39 13.14 8.75
C TYR A 23 -30.43 13.98 9.59
N GLU A 24 -30.89 14.26 10.79
CA GLU A 24 -30.38 15.22 11.76
C GLU A 24 -29.20 14.64 12.55
N VAL A 25 -28.27 15.51 12.95
CA VAL A 25 -26.95 15.14 13.50
C VAL A 25 -27.05 15.16 15.03
N GLU A 26 -27.02 14.00 15.68
CA GLU A 26 -26.80 13.94 17.13
C GLU A 26 -25.35 13.56 17.46
N HIS A 27 -24.74 14.43 18.27
CA HIS A 27 -23.38 14.38 18.77
C HIS A 27 -23.12 13.15 19.65
N LEU A 28 -22.02 12.45 19.40
CA LEU A 28 -21.29 11.71 20.45
C LEU A 28 -19.79 11.95 20.29
N GLU A 29 -19.25 12.76 21.20
CA GLU A 29 -17.81 12.90 21.45
C GLU A 29 -17.28 11.60 22.08
N PHE A 30 -16.17 11.05 21.55
CA PHE A 30 -15.35 10.08 22.27
C PHE A 30 -13.92 10.60 22.43
N LYS A 31 -13.49 10.68 23.68
CA LYS A 31 -12.21 11.26 24.14
C LYS A 31 -11.01 10.36 23.83
N PHE A 32 -9.89 11.02 23.51
CA PHE A 32 -8.55 10.46 23.43
C PHE A 32 -8.12 9.71 24.70
N GLY A 33 -7.46 8.56 24.53
CA GLY A 33 -6.72 7.84 25.54
C GLY A 33 -5.51 7.13 24.93
N VAL A 34 -4.32 7.45 25.45
CA VAL A 34 -3.00 6.97 25.01
C VAL A 34 -2.67 5.63 25.69
N LEU A 35 -2.11 4.65 24.97
CA LEU A 35 -1.34 3.52 25.52
C LEU A 35 -0.11 3.19 24.63
N PRO A 36 0.95 2.57 25.20
CA PRO A 36 2.37 2.94 24.99
C PRO A 36 3.17 1.96 24.09
N PRO A 37 4.50 2.16 23.89
CA PRO A 37 5.22 1.71 22.69
C PRO A 37 6.02 0.41 22.87
N SER A 38 5.84 -0.50 21.91
CA SER A 38 6.86 -1.45 21.46
C SER A 38 6.58 -1.81 19.99
N PHE A 39 7.06 -0.92 19.12
CA PHE A 39 7.17 -1.15 17.69
C PHE A 39 8.13 -2.29 17.39
N PHE A 40 7.73 -3.25 16.56
CA PHE A 40 8.63 -3.83 15.57
C PHE A 40 7.93 -3.87 14.21
N PHE A 41 8.66 -3.37 13.22
CA PHE A 41 8.23 -3.09 11.85
C PHE A 41 7.97 -4.36 11.05
N ILE A 42 6.78 -4.47 10.44
CA ILE A 42 6.61 -5.14 9.15
C ILE A 42 6.00 -4.11 8.20
N LYS A 43 6.82 -3.58 7.30
CA LYS A 43 6.44 -2.55 6.32
C LYS A 43 5.46 -3.13 5.30
N CYS A 44 4.17 -3.11 5.62
CA CYS A 44 3.16 -3.02 4.57
C CYS A 44 3.31 -1.63 3.92
N ARG A 45 3.72 -1.61 2.65
CA ARG A 45 3.93 -0.40 1.82
C ARG A 45 2.66 0.46 1.68
N CYS A 46 1.51 -0.03 2.18
CA CYS A 46 0.20 0.61 2.13
C CYS A 46 -0.05 1.62 3.27
N CYS A 47 0.52 1.41 4.47
CA CYS A 47 0.24 2.28 5.63
C CYS A 47 1.14 3.54 5.70
N LEU A 48 2.19 3.62 4.86
CA LEU A 48 3.13 4.75 4.82
C LEU A 48 2.91 5.73 3.65
N GLY A 49 1.88 5.53 2.81
CA GLY A 49 1.60 6.43 1.67
C GLY A 49 2.68 6.44 0.56
N LEU A 50 3.54 5.41 0.50
CA LEU A 50 4.69 5.29 -0.43
C LEU A 50 4.38 4.48 -1.70
N GLY A 51 3.10 4.32 -2.03
CA GLY A 51 2.57 3.74 -3.26
C GLY A 51 1.15 4.26 -3.48
N ARG A 52 0.60 4.18 -4.70
CA ARG A 52 -0.81 4.52 -4.94
C ARG A 52 -1.65 3.69 -3.97
N THR A 53 -2.21 4.28 -2.92
CA THR A 53 -3.37 3.70 -2.27
C THR A 53 -4.45 3.76 -3.33
N LYS A 54 -4.73 2.63 -3.96
CA LYS A 54 -5.90 2.55 -4.83
C LYS A 54 -7.08 2.86 -3.92
N SER A 55 -7.86 3.89 -4.19
CA SER A 55 -9.11 4.10 -3.45
C SER A 55 -9.92 2.81 -3.48
N PRO A 56 -10.71 2.52 -2.43
CA PRO A 56 -11.58 1.35 -2.44
C PRO A 56 -12.42 1.34 -3.72
N VAL A 57 -12.56 0.19 -4.36
CA VAL A 57 -13.42 0.04 -5.55
C VAL A 57 -14.88 0.36 -5.21
N HIS A 58 -15.30 0.05 -3.98
CA HIS A 58 -16.63 0.32 -3.43
C HIS A 58 -16.54 1.10 -2.11
N PRO A 59 -16.35 2.43 -2.14
CA PRO A 59 -16.26 3.25 -0.94
C PRO A 59 -17.50 3.20 -0.04
N GLU A 60 -18.67 2.94 -0.61
CA GLU A 60 -19.95 2.77 0.11
C GLU A 60 -19.94 1.61 1.12
N TYR A 61 -19.02 0.65 0.95
CA TYR A 61 -18.83 -0.50 1.83
C TYR A 61 -17.51 -0.44 2.62
N ALA A 62 -16.94 0.77 2.77
CA ALA A 62 -15.68 0.95 3.50
C ALA A 62 -15.81 0.68 5.01
N SER A 63 -16.93 1.02 5.63
CA SER A 63 -17.18 0.69 7.03
C SER A 63 -17.54 -0.78 7.20
N TYR A 64 -17.13 -1.34 8.34
CA TYR A 64 -17.50 -2.70 8.72
C TYR A 64 -19.02 -2.87 8.76
N ASP A 65 -19.73 -1.95 9.42
CA ASP A 65 -21.18 -2.02 9.57
C ASP A 65 -21.91 -2.00 8.22
N ALA A 66 -21.46 -1.18 7.26
CA ALA A 66 -22.03 -1.15 5.92
C ALA A 66 -21.90 -2.52 5.24
N ARG A 67 -20.76 -3.20 5.39
CA ARG A 67 -20.57 -4.58 4.88
C ARG A 67 -21.45 -5.56 5.62
N LEU A 68 -21.44 -5.55 6.94
CA LEU A 68 -22.20 -6.50 7.75
C LEU A 68 -23.70 -6.42 7.46
N HIS A 69 -24.23 -5.21 7.25
CA HIS A 69 -25.63 -4.99 6.89
C HIS A 69 -26.04 -5.67 5.58
N THR A 70 -25.12 -5.81 4.62
CA THR A 70 -25.43 -6.49 3.36
C THR A 70 -25.75 -7.98 3.54
N PHE A 71 -25.31 -8.60 4.64
CA PHE A 71 -25.55 -10.01 4.94
C PHE A 71 -26.88 -10.29 5.65
N ALA A 72 -27.83 -9.35 5.65
CA ALA A 72 -29.15 -9.53 6.26
C ALA A 72 -29.87 -10.80 5.76
N THR A 73 -29.67 -11.18 4.50
CA THR A 73 -30.27 -12.34 3.84
C THR A 73 -29.28 -13.45 3.53
N TRP A 74 -28.12 -13.49 4.21
CA TRP A 74 -27.10 -14.51 3.98
C TRP A 74 -27.65 -15.93 4.22
N PRO A 75 -27.51 -16.87 3.26
CA PRO A 75 -28.08 -18.21 3.40
C PRO A 75 -27.49 -18.99 4.58
N LYS A 76 -28.38 -19.49 5.46
CA LYS A 76 -27.98 -20.26 6.65
C LYS A 76 -27.29 -21.60 6.35
N SER A 77 -27.44 -22.11 5.12
CA SER A 77 -26.78 -23.34 4.67
C SER A 77 -25.29 -23.14 4.39
N ILE A 78 -24.82 -21.90 4.25
CA ILE A 78 -23.41 -21.59 4.03
C ILE A 78 -22.73 -21.44 5.39
N PRO A 79 -21.64 -22.17 5.64
CA PRO A 79 -21.03 -22.27 6.97
C PRO A 79 -20.28 -21.02 7.42
N GLN A 80 -19.82 -20.17 6.51
CA GLN A 80 -19.11 -18.93 6.85
C GLN A 80 -20.05 -17.95 7.56
N ARG A 81 -19.61 -17.49 8.74
CA ARG A 81 -20.31 -16.45 9.50
C ARG A 81 -20.18 -15.10 8.79
N LYS A 82 -21.28 -14.35 8.71
CA LYS A 82 -21.33 -13.03 8.08
C LYS A 82 -20.35 -12.04 8.70
N GLU A 83 -20.10 -12.13 10.00
CA GLU A 83 -19.14 -11.29 10.73
C GLU A 83 -17.73 -11.51 10.19
N GLN A 84 -17.32 -12.77 9.96
CA GLN A 84 -16.00 -13.11 9.44
C GLN A 84 -15.82 -12.66 7.98
N LEU A 85 -16.88 -12.75 7.17
CA LEU A 85 -16.87 -12.25 5.80
C LEU A 85 -16.72 -10.73 5.77
N ALA A 86 -17.51 -10.02 6.58
CA ALA A 86 -17.42 -8.56 6.72
C ALA A 86 -16.06 -8.10 7.27
N ASP A 87 -15.51 -8.81 8.25
CA ASP A 87 -14.16 -8.56 8.79
C ASP A 87 -13.09 -8.74 7.72
N ALA A 88 -13.19 -9.77 6.87
CA ALA A 88 -12.26 -9.99 5.75
C ALA A 88 -12.44 -9.00 4.57
N GLY A 89 -13.33 -8.01 4.73
CA GLY A 89 -13.54 -6.94 3.76
C GLY A 89 -14.61 -7.24 2.72
N PHE A 90 -15.36 -8.34 2.87
CA PHE A 90 -16.38 -8.75 1.92
C PHE A 90 -17.75 -8.16 2.23
N TYR A 91 -18.51 -7.83 1.18
CA TYR A 91 -19.94 -7.53 1.24
C TYR A 91 -20.71 -8.53 0.36
N TYR A 92 -22.01 -8.66 0.62
CA TYR A 92 -22.93 -9.56 -0.07
C TYR A 92 -23.87 -8.80 -1.01
N ILE A 93 -24.15 -9.37 -2.17
CA ILE A 93 -25.05 -8.76 -3.17
C ILE A 93 -26.47 -9.36 -3.18
N GLY A 94 -26.79 -10.26 -2.25
CA GLY A 94 -28.12 -10.88 -2.18
C GLY A 94 -28.33 -12.08 -3.11
N LYS A 95 -27.28 -12.58 -3.78
CA LYS A 95 -27.39 -13.67 -4.77
C LYS A 95 -26.48 -14.84 -4.42
N GLY A 96 -27.08 -16.00 -4.16
CA GLY A 96 -26.35 -17.23 -3.82
C GLY A 96 -25.43 -16.99 -2.63
N ASP A 97 -24.15 -17.35 -2.79
CA ASP A 97 -23.09 -17.13 -1.81
C ASP A 97 -22.01 -16.14 -2.30
N GLN A 98 -22.36 -15.30 -3.29
CA GLN A 98 -21.40 -14.43 -3.94
C GLN A 98 -21.04 -13.24 -3.05
N THR A 99 -19.76 -13.09 -2.73
CA THR A 99 -19.25 -12.02 -1.87
C THR A 99 -18.12 -11.25 -2.56
N PHE A 100 -17.98 -9.96 -2.28
CA PHE A 100 -17.05 -9.08 -2.97
C PHE A 100 -16.24 -8.24 -1.99
N CYS A 101 -14.93 -8.14 -2.19
CA CYS A 101 -14.12 -7.24 -1.37
C CYS A 101 -14.41 -5.78 -1.76
N TYR A 102 -14.74 -4.93 -0.79
CA TYR A 102 -15.00 -3.51 -1.05
C TYR A 102 -13.77 -2.78 -1.61
N TYR A 103 -12.57 -3.21 -1.22
CA TYR A 103 -11.35 -2.47 -1.54
C TYR A 103 -10.76 -2.89 -2.88
N CYS A 104 -10.51 -4.18 -3.09
CA CYS A 104 -9.88 -4.67 -4.32
C CYS A 104 -10.87 -5.12 -5.40
N GLY A 105 -12.15 -5.30 -5.05
CA GLY A 105 -13.19 -5.76 -5.96
C GLY A 105 -13.16 -7.26 -6.28
N VAL A 106 -12.30 -8.07 -5.62
CA VAL A 106 -12.28 -9.52 -5.85
C VAL A 106 -13.61 -10.13 -5.41
N GLY A 107 -14.24 -10.90 -6.30
CA GLY A 107 -15.47 -11.63 -6.02
C GLY A 107 -15.19 -13.12 -5.78
N LEU A 108 -15.77 -13.68 -4.73
CA LEU A 108 -15.69 -15.08 -4.34
C LEU A 108 -17.09 -15.71 -4.29
N LYS A 109 -17.18 -17.00 -4.56
CA LYS A 109 -18.41 -17.81 -4.53
C LYS A 109 -18.05 -19.28 -4.38
N ASP A 110 -19.07 -20.12 -4.25
CA ASP A 110 -18.97 -21.56 -4.00
C ASP A 110 -18.15 -21.86 -2.72
N TRP A 111 -18.51 -21.19 -1.61
CA TRP A 111 -17.84 -21.29 -0.32
C TRP A 111 -17.99 -22.68 0.31
N GLU A 112 -16.86 -23.31 0.61
CA GLU A 112 -16.80 -24.62 1.28
C GLU A 112 -16.63 -24.48 2.80
N PRO A 113 -17.06 -25.45 3.62
CA PRO A 113 -16.95 -25.39 5.08
C PRO A 113 -15.56 -25.09 5.65
N GLU A 114 -14.52 -25.52 4.96
CA GLU A 114 -13.12 -25.37 5.39
C GLU A 114 -12.53 -24.03 4.95
N ASN A 115 -13.26 -23.23 4.16
CA ASN A 115 -12.75 -21.97 3.63
C ASN A 115 -12.79 -20.86 4.68
N ASP A 116 -11.61 -20.40 5.10
CA ASP A 116 -11.46 -19.16 5.86
C ASP A 116 -11.51 -17.93 4.93
N PRO A 117 -12.33 -16.89 5.24
CA PRO A 117 -12.44 -15.70 4.40
C PRO A 117 -11.13 -14.94 4.15
N TRP A 118 -10.26 -14.82 5.16
CA TRP A 118 -8.98 -14.12 5.01
C TRP A 118 -8.00 -14.92 4.15
N GLU A 119 -7.97 -16.24 4.33
CA GLU A 119 -7.11 -17.12 3.54
C GLU A 119 -7.54 -17.12 2.08
N GLN A 120 -8.84 -17.20 1.79
CA GLN A 120 -9.34 -17.08 0.42
C GLN A 120 -9.02 -15.70 -0.17
N HIS A 121 -9.16 -14.62 0.60
CA HIS A 121 -8.79 -13.28 0.14
C HIS A 121 -7.30 -13.20 -0.24
N ALA A 122 -6.41 -13.74 0.60
CA ALA A 122 -4.97 -13.77 0.32
C ALA A 122 -4.62 -14.67 -0.87
N LYS A 123 -5.23 -15.85 -0.96
CA LYS A 123 -5.02 -16.81 -2.05
C LYS A 123 -5.41 -16.23 -3.41
N TRP A 124 -6.54 -15.55 -3.49
CA TRP A 124 -7.09 -15.05 -4.77
C TRP A 124 -6.63 -13.64 -5.13
N PHE A 125 -6.33 -12.79 -4.14
CA PHE A 125 -5.86 -11.42 -4.39
C PHE A 125 -4.88 -10.91 -3.30
N SER A 126 -3.68 -11.49 -3.27
CA SER A 126 -2.60 -11.16 -2.34
C SER A 126 -2.12 -9.71 -2.33
N LYS A 127 -2.43 -8.94 -3.38
CA LYS A 127 -2.06 -7.52 -3.51
C LYS A 127 -3.14 -6.55 -3.03
N CYS A 128 -4.22 -7.05 -2.40
CA CYS A 128 -5.26 -6.19 -1.86
C CYS A 128 -4.68 -5.28 -0.76
N CYS A 129 -4.85 -3.98 -0.91
CA CYS A 129 -4.34 -3.00 0.06
C CYS A 129 -5.02 -3.13 1.42
N TYR A 130 -6.33 -3.40 1.47
CA TYR A 130 -7.04 -3.70 2.72
C TYR A 130 -6.51 -4.96 3.40
N LEU A 131 -6.35 -6.05 2.64
CA LEU A 131 -5.76 -7.29 3.14
C LEU A 131 -4.37 -7.07 3.75
N LEU A 132 -3.48 -6.43 2.99
CA LEU A 132 -2.12 -6.15 3.42
C LEU A 132 -2.08 -5.17 4.62
N MET A 133 -3.05 -4.27 4.73
CA MET A 133 -3.17 -3.34 5.85
C MET A 133 -3.61 -4.04 7.14
N VAL A 134 -4.56 -4.97 7.06
CA VAL A 134 -5.15 -5.63 8.24
C VAL A 134 -4.37 -6.88 8.66
N GLN A 135 -3.97 -7.73 7.73
CA GLN A 135 -3.30 -9.01 8.01
C GLN A 135 -1.78 -8.93 7.90
N GLY A 136 -1.24 -7.94 7.18
CA GLY A 136 0.19 -7.79 6.95
C GLY A 136 0.74 -8.70 5.84
N GLN A 137 1.97 -8.40 5.41
CA GLN A 137 2.62 -9.10 4.29
C GLN A 137 3.01 -10.54 4.65
N ASP A 138 3.43 -10.80 5.88
CA ASP A 138 3.89 -12.13 6.31
C ASP A 138 2.76 -13.15 6.31
N TYR A 139 1.55 -12.75 6.73
CA TYR A 139 0.35 -13.56 6.60
C TYR A 139 0.09 -13.94 5.13
N VAL A 140 0.11 -12.94 4.24
CA VAL A 140 -0.13 -13.16 2.80
C VAL A 140 0.94 -14.07 2.19
N ASN A 141 2.20 -13.89 2.56
CA ASN A 141 3.31 -14.74 2.12
C ASN A 141 3.13 -16.19 2.57
N LYS A 142 2.73 -16.40 3.83
CA LYS A 142 2.45 -17.73 4.39
C LYS A 142 1.35 -18.45 3.60
N ILE A 143 0.27 -17.76 3.25
CA ILE A 143 -0.85 -18.35 2.49
C ILE A 143 -0.49 -18.57 1.01
N THR A 144 0.24 -17.65 0.41
CA THR A 144 0.58 -17.73 -1.03
C THR A 144 1.83 -18.56 -1.33
N GLY A 145 2.59 -18.94 -0.32
CA GLY A 145 3.89 -19.60 -0.48
C GLY A 145 4.96 -18.69 -1.10
N GLN A 146 4.73 -17.37 -1.13
CA GLN A 146 5.69 -16.41 -1.66
C GLN A 146 6.61 -15.96 -0.54
N ASP A 147 7.80 -16.56 -0.44
CA ASP A 147 8.88 -16.01 0.38
C ASP A 147 9.37 -14.71 -0.26
N ILE A 148 8.87 -13.56 0.21
CA ILE A 148 9.57 -12.30 -0.03
C ILE A 148 10.78 -12.32 0.90
N SER A 149 11.88 -12.92 0.44
CA SER A 149 13.20 -12.58 0.98
C SER A 149 13.29 -11.05 1.10
N PRO A 150 13.82 -10.50 2.20
CA PRO A 150 13.92 -9.06 2.39
C PRO A 150 14.48 -8.43 1.12
N LEU A 151 13.80 -7.42 0.61
CA LEU A 151 14.14 -6.67 -0.61
C LEU A 151 15.34 -5.73 -0.31
N PHE A 152 16.42 -6.34 0.16
CA PHE A 152 17.82 -5.94 0.13
C PHE A 152 18.60 -7.22 -0.10
N LYS A 153 18.69 -7.66 -1.36
CA LYS A 153 19.90 -8.38 -1.74
C LYS A 153 20.98 -7.31 -1.65
N GLU A 154 21.75 -7.32 -0.57
CA GLU A 154 23.11 -6.82 -0.65
C GLU A 154 23.68 -7.46 -1.90
N GLU A 155 24.04 -6.64 -2.87
CA GLU A 155 24.79 -7.08 -4.03
C GLU A 155 26.17 -7.46 -3.49
N THR A 156 26.28 -8.67 -2.95
CA THR A 156 27.55 -9.32 -2.70
C THR A 156 28.23 -9.41 -4.05
N VAL A 157 29.15 -8.50 -4.30
CA VAL A 157 30.12 -8.59 -5.38
C VAL A 157 30.78 -9.96 -5.21
N GLN A 158 30.45 -10.88 -6.11
CA GLN A 158 31.14 -12.15 -6.22
C GLN A 158 32.57 -11.84 -6.68
N ILE A 159 33.51 -11.90 -5.75
CA ILE A 159 34.92 -12.15 -6.09
C ILE A 159 35.13 -13.63 -5.79
N GLU A 160 34.86 -14.47 -6.78
CA GLU A 160 35.32 -15.86 -6.77
C GLU A 160 36.73 -15.91 -7.36
N GLY A 161 37.68 -16.40 -6.55
CA GLY A 161 38.90 -17.05 -7.03
C GLY A 161 40.19 -16.23 -7.01
N ALA A 162 40.83 -16.14 -5.83
CA ALA A 162 42.25 -16.49 -5.66
C ALA A 162 42.59 -16.58 -4.16
N ASP A 163 42.73 -17.83 -3.71
CA ASP A 163 43.18 -18.21 -2.38
C ASP A 163 44.55 -17.62 -2.01
N SER A 164 44.73 -17.35 -0.70
CA SER A 164 46.00 -17.09 0.00
C SER A 164 46.79 -15.87 -0.50
N VAL A 165 47.28 -14.95 0.32
CA VAL A 165 48.29 -15.15 1.37
C VAL A 165 48.22 -13.95 2.31
N ILE A 166 48.23 -14.17 3.63
CA ILE A 166 48.70 -13.12 4.55
C ILE A 166 50.21 -13.03 4.37
N SER A 167 50.69 -12.00 3.69
CA SER A 167 52.06 -11.52 3.85
C SER A 167 52.16 -10.03 3.56
N ASN A 168 52.70 -9.34 4.57
CA ASN A 168 53.04 -7.92 4.61
C ASN A 168 53.67 -7.42 3.31
N ASP A 169 53.10 -6.39 2.70
CA ASP A 169 53.84 -5.56 1.76
C ASP A 169 53.55 -4.06 1.91
N LYS A 170 54.64 -3.28 1.91
CA LYS A 170 54.70 -1.85 2.24
C LYS A 170 54.27 -0.97 1.05
N SER A 171 53.06 -1.18 0.52
CA SER A 171 52.45 -0.35 -0.54
C SER A 171 51.06 0.20 -0.18
N ASN A 172 50.77 0.22 1.13
CA ASN A 172 49.41 0.37 1.68
C ASN A 172 48.96 1.84 1.92
N THR A 173 49.74 2.85 1.53
CA THR A 173 49.33 4.26 1.68
C THR A 173 48.49 4.72 0.50
N ASP A 174 48.89 4.39 -0.73
CA ASP A 174 48.27 4.93 -1.94
C ASP A 174 46.97 4.21 -2.30
N LYS A 175 46.92 2.89 -2.11
CA LYS A 175 45.67 2.10 -2.28
C LYS A 175 44.63 2.45 -1.21
N LYS A 176 45.05 2.75 0.02
CA LYS A 176 44.17 3.14 1.12
C LYS A 176 43.64 4.57 0.96
N ALA A 177 44.45 5.47 0.42
CA ALA A 177 44.02 6.84 0.07
C ALA A 177 42.97 6.80 -1.07
N ASN A 178 43.23 6.03 -2.12
CA ASN A 178 42.31 5.90 -3.26
C ASN A 178 40.97 5.23 -2.85
N LEU A 179 41.01 4.21 -1.98
CA LEU A 179 39.78 3.59 -1.47
C LEU A 179 38.92 4.56 -0.65
N LYS A 180 39.54 5.42 0.17
CA LYS A 180 38.83 6.46 0.93
C LYS A 180 38.15 7.49 0.02
N GLU A 181 38.83 7.91 -1.04
CA GLU A 181 38.29 8.84 -2.02
C GLU A 181 37.09 8.23 -2.76
N ILE A 182 37.19 6.98 -3.21
CA ILE A 182 36.08 6.26 -3.87
C ILE A 182 34.86 6.13 -2.93
N ILE A 183 35.07 5.82 -1.65
CA ILE A 183 33.97 5.73 -0.68
C ILE A 183 33.29 7.09 -0.51
N THR A 184 34.09 8.16 -0.39
CA THR A 184 33.58 9.53 -0.23
C THR A 184 32.79 9.98 -1.45
N LEU A 185 33.32 9.77 -2.66
CA LEU A 185 32.66 10.11 -3.91
C LEU A 185 31.38 9.30 -4.14
N LYS A 186 31.35 8.04 -3.74
CA LYS A 186 30.13 7.21 -3.80
C LYS A 186 29.06 7.76 -2.87
N GLU A 187 29.44 8.18 -1.67
CA GLU A 187 28.51 8.77 -0.70
C GLU A 187 27.98 10.13 -1.16
N GLU A 188 28.84 10.98 -1.74
CA GLU A 188 28.41 12.25 -2.34
C GLU A 188 27.45 12.04 -3.50
N ASN A 189 27.75 11.10 -4.41
CA ASN A 189 26.84 10.74 -5.50
C ASN A 189 25.50 10.21 -4.98
N ARG A 190 25.50 9.43 -3.90
CA ARG A 190 24.28 8.96 -3.25
C ARG A 190 23.45 10.15 -2.74
N LYS A 191 24.05 11.08 -2.01
CA LYS A 191 23.39 12.29 -1.50
C LYS A 191 22.81 13.15 -2.63
N LEU A 192 23.57 13.35 -3.71
CA LEU A 192 23.13 14.12 -4.88
C LEU A 192 21.92 13.47 -5.57
N LYS A 193 21.93 12.13 -5.73
CA LYS A 193 20.79 11.39 -6.26
C LYS A 193 19.58 11.49 -5.36
N GLU A 194 19.74 11.28 -4.05
CA GLU A 194 18.66 11.38 -3.07
C GLU A 194 18.05 12.78 -2.99
N ALA A 195 18.85 13.83 -3.18
CA ALA A 195 18.37 15.21 -3.23
C ALA A 195 17.32 15.43 -4.34
N ARG A 196 17.45 14.73 -5.47
CA ARG A 196 16.52 14.81 -6.61
C ARG A 196 15.25 13.98 -6.45
N LEU A 197 15.16 13.14 -5.42
CA LEU A 197 14.01 12.24 -5.21
C LEU A 197 12.90 12.90 -4.38
N CYS A 198 11.66 12.59 -4.76
CA CYS A 198 10.44 13.00 -4.07
C CYS A 198 10.50 12.62 -2.59
N LYS A 199 10.32 13.60 -1.71
CA LYS A 199 10.43 13.39 -0.26
C LYS A 199 9.25 12.65 0.37
N ILE A 200 8.21 12.40 -0.41
CA ILE A 200 7.14 11.47 -0.05
C ILE A 200 7.60 10.07 -0.45
N CYS A 201 7.53 9.70 -1.73
CA CYS A 201 7.70 8.31 -2.14
C CYS A 201 9.15 7.80 -2.16
N MET A 202 10.16 8.68 -2.15
CA MET A 202 11.60 8.37 -2.29
C MET A 202 11.94 7.47 -3.49
N ASP A 203 11.12 7.56 -4.55
CA ASP A 203 11.13 6.63 -5.69
C ASP A 203 11.22 7.38 -7.03
N ARG A 204 10.45 8.46 -7.19
CA ARG A 204 10.42 9.28 -8.41
C ARG A 204 11.10 10.62 -8.19
N GLU A 205 11.63 11.21 -9.26
CA GLU A 205 12.20 12.55 -9.20
C GLU A 205 11.16 13.61 -8.80
N ILE A 206 11.65 14.62 -8.08
CA ILE A 206 10.88 15.82 -7.77
C ILE A 206 10.52 16.52 -9.08
N ALA A 207 9.24 16.89 -9.23
CA ALA A 207 8.72 17.44 -10.48
C ALA A 207 7.61 18.48 -10.29
N ILE A 208 7.15 18.76 -9.07
CA ILE A 208 6.00 19.66 -8.81
C ILE A 208 6.37 20.80 -7.88
N VAL A 209 6.10 22.02 -8.35
CA VAL A 209 6.08 23.25 -7.57
C VAL A 209 4.67 23.54 -7.09
N PHE A 210 4.52 23.85 -5.80
CA PHE A 210 3.25 24.27 -5.21
C PHE A 210 3.06 25.78 -5.26
N LEU A 211 1.90 26.25 -5.70
CA LEU A 211 1.57 27.69 -5.73
C LEU A 211 0.58 28.05 -4.60
N PRO A 212 0.75 29.21 -3.96
CA PRO A 212 1.73 30.26 -4.30
C PRO A 212 3.11 30.10 -3.61
N CYS A 213 3.34 29.07 -2.79
CA CYS A 213 4.52 29.01 -1.91
C CYS A 213 5.86 28.70 -2.61
N GLY A 214 5.86 28.24 -3.86
CA GLY A 214 7.06 27.97 -4.66
C GLY A 214 7.86 26.72 -4.28
N HIS A 215 7.44 25.95 -3.28
CA HIS A 215 8.23 24.80 -2.80
C HIS A 215 8.17 23.62 -3.77
N LEU A 216 9.35 23.06 -4.06
CA LEU A 216 9.59 21.93 -4.95
C LEU A 216 10.06 20.71 -4.13
N ALA A 217 9.14 19.80 -3.82
CA ALA A 217 9.44 18.69 -2.88
C ALA A 217 8.90 17.32 -3.30
N THR A 218 8.04 17.26 -4.32
CA THR A 218 7.28 16.05 -4.65
C THR A 218 7.27 15.71 -6.14
N CYS A 219 7.05 14.43 -6.46
CA CYS A 219 6.77 14.00 -7.83
C CYS A 219 5.30 14.28 -8.20
N ALA A 220 4.99 14.26 -9.51
CA ALA A 220 3.63 14.49 -10.03
C ALA A 220 2.55 13.62 -9.38
N TYR A 221 2.87 12.35 -9.11
CA TYR A 221 1.93 11.41 -8.51
C TYR A 221 1.66 11.66 -7.03
N CYS A 222 2.65 12.14 -6.27
CA CYS A 222 2.46 12.40 -4.85
C CYS A 222 1.85 13.77 -4.59
N ALA A 223 2.04 14.73 -5.51
CA ALA A 223 1.42 16.05 -5.42
C ALA A 223 -0.10 16.02 -5.54
N SER A 224 -0.67 15.09 -6.32
CA SER A 224 -2.12 15.04 -6.60
C SER A 224 -3.00 14.79 -5.37
N SER A 225 -2.42 14.31 -4.27
CA SER A 225 -3.13 14.01 -3.02
C SER A 225 -2.86 15.03 -1.91
N LEU A 226 -2.19 16.14 -2.23
CA LEU A 226 -1.86 17.18 -1.25
C LEU A 226 -2.77 18.40 -1.42
N THR A 227 -3.34 18.84 -0.30
CA THR A 227 -4.03 20.12 -0.16
C THR A 227 -3.13 21.20 0.45
N TYR A 228 -2.08 20.80 1.18
CA TYR A 228 -1.12 21.70 1.82
C TYR A 228 0.32 21.32 1.47
N CYS A 229 1.18 22.34 1.33
CA CYS A 229 2.60 22.16 1.07
C CYS A 229 3.30 21.52 2.28
N LEU A 230 4.04 20.43 2.05
CA LEU A 230 4.77 19.72 3.13
C LEU A 230 5.94 20.52 3.74
N MET A 231 6.40 21.57 3.06
CA MET A 231 7.54 22.37 3.51
C MET A 231 7.11 23.54 4.40
N CYS A 232 6.03 24.22 4.05
CA CYS A 232 5.58 25.44 4.72
C CYS A 232 4.13 25.40 5.23
N ARG A 233 3.43 24.29 5.00
CA ARG A 233 2.02 24.08 5.38
C ARG A 233 1.02 25.06 4.75
N GLN A 234 1.45 25.83 3.74
CA GLN A 234 0.57 26.71 2.98
C GLN A 234 -0.39 25.90 2.08
N GLU A 235 -1.64 26.35 1.98
CA GLU A 235 -2.64 25.76 1.08
C GLU A 235 -2.19 25.84 -0.38
N ILE A 236 -2.34 24.72 -1.09
CA ILE A 236 -1.96 24.58 -2.50
C ILE A 236 -3.14 25.02 -3.36
N LYS A 237 -3.02 26.18 -4.00
CA LYS A 237 -4.03 26.69 -4.94
C LYS A 237 -3.85 26.16 -6.36
N ALA A 238 -2.61 25.84 -6.74
CA ALA A 238 -2.28 25.25 -8.03
C ALA A 238 -0.93 24.50 -7.95
N THR A 239 -0.68 23.65 -8.95
CA THR A 239 0.59 22.93 -9.11
C THR A 239 1.19 23.20 -10.49
N VAL A 240 2.51 23.31 -10.56
CA VAL A 240 3.25 23.47 -11.81
C VAL A 240 4.24 22.31 -11.94
N ARG A 241 4.23 21.64 -13.09
CA ARG A 241 5.20 20.59 -13.40
C ARG A 241 6.49 21.20 -13.95
N THR A 242 7.62 20.80 -13.38
CA THR A 242 8.96 21.23 -13.77
C THR A 242 9.81 20.05 -14.22
N PHE A 243 10.82 20.33 -15.05
CA PHE A 243 11.81 19.37 -15.51
C PHE A 243 13.18 19.88 -15.09
N LEU A 244 13.86 19.14 -14.22
CA LEU A 244 15.19 19.49 -13.72
C LEU A 244 16.24 18.94 -14.70
N SER A 245 16.90 19.86 -15.44
CA SER A 245 18.04 19.56 -16.32
C SER A 245 19.34 19.48 -15.55
#